data_AF-A4JSC5-F1
#
_entry.id   AF-A4JSC5-F1
#
_cell.length_a   1.000
_cell.length_b   1.000
_cell.length_c   1.000
_cell.angle_alpha   90.00
_cell.angle_beta   90.00
_cell.angle_gamma   90.00
#
_symmetry.space_group_name_H-M   'P 1'
#
loop_
_entity.id
_entity.type
_entity.pdbx_description
1 polymer ?
#
loop_
_entity_poly.entity_id
_entity_poly.type
_entity_poly.pdbx_seq_one_letter_code
_entity_poly.pdbx_strand_id
1 'polypeptide(L)'
;MSFWKHAAPRTVRRGHLWIAGDRIERGGQTDQCGPLFVEWETPVEVTRPWPIVLLHGGGFQGTEWFDTPDGRPGWAQRLVEAGYAVLVADRPGHGRSPFHVDTMGPMGPPFSYEHGRHIYFPREYEDRHTQWPFAADNEAAMDAFIAGYGPLPADLAFSQDMEADRIAKLLDRVGPAILLTHSASGPVGWLVADRRPGLVKAIVAVEPMGPPFAEIPNIGTLTWGLAAAPLG
;
A
#
# COMPACT_ATOMS: atom_id res chain seq x y z
N MET A 1 -8.79 27.04 -11.70
CA MET A 1 -10.23 26.77 -11.51
C MET A 1 -10.43 26.04 -10.18
N SER A 2 -11.51 26.33 -9.45
CA SER A 2 -11.81 25.61 -8.20
C SER A 2 -12.36 24.21 -8.49
N PHE A 3 -11.48 23.21 -8.62
CA PHE A 3 -11.87 21.84 -8.97
C PHE A 3 -12.93 21.27 -8.00
N TRP A 4 -12.89 21.66 -6.73
CA TRP A 4 -13.86 21.26 -5.71
C TRP A 4 -15.31 21.72 -5.97
N LYS A 5 -15.53 22.72 -6.84
CA LYS A 5 -16.90 23.14 -7.21
C LYS A 5 -17.55 22.23 -8.26
N HIS A 6 -16.77 21.42 -8.97
CA HIS A 6 -17.22 20.58 -10.08
C HIS A 6 -17.19 19.09 -9.75
N ALA A 7 -16.61 18.70 -8.61
CA ALA A 7 -16.64 17.34 -8.13
C ALA A 7 -18.09 16.91 -7.83
N ALA A 8 -18.50 15.76 -8.34
CA ALA A 8 -19.81 15.21 -8.04
C ALA A 8 -19.90 14.87 -6.53
N PRO A 9 -20.91 15.35 -5.79
CA PRO A 9 -21.07 15.00 -4.40
C PRO A 9 -21.41 13.50 -4.28
N ARG A 10 -20.86 12.83 -3.26
CA ARG A 10 -21.12 11.42 -2.98
C ARG A 10 -21.53 11.20 -1.53
N THR A 11 -22.43 10.25 -1.30
CA THR A 11 -22.84 9.83 0.04
C THR A 11 -22.24 8.46 0.34
N VAL A 12 -21.37 8.41 1.35
CA VAL A 12 -20.68 7.20 1.81
C VAL A 12 -20.70 7.17 3.33
N ARG A 13 -20.62 5.97 3.92
CA ARG A 13 -20.18 5.85 5.32
C ARG A 13 -18.67 5.77 5.32
N ARG A 14 -18.02 6.47 6.26
CA ARG A 14 -16.57 6.46 6.36
C ARG A 14 -16.09 6.53 7.80
N GLY A 15 -14.87 6.09 8.01
CA GLY A 15 -14.17 6.20 9.29
C GLY A 15 -12.72 5.78 9.15
N HIS A 16 -12.05 5.68 10.28
CA HIS A 16 -10.70 5.13 10.34
C HIS A 16 -10.54 4.34 11.63
N LEU A 17 -9.52 3.48 11.66
CA LEU A 17 -9.12 2.72 12.83
C LEU A 17 -7.60 2.48 12.79
N TRP A 18 -7.08 2.04 13.93
CA TRP A 18 -5.69 1.64 14.09
C TRP A 18 -5.61 0.16 14.49
N ILE A 19 -4.61 -0.53 13.94
CA ILE A 19 -4.09 -1.77 14.52
C ILE A 19 -2.80 -1.41 15.24
N ALA A 20 -2.77 -1.69 16.54
CA ALA A 20 -1.62 -1.36 17.37
C ALA A 20 -0.39 -2.16 16.93
N GLY A 21 0.76 -1.48 16.99
CA GLY A 21 2.06 -2.09 16.86
C GLY A 21 2.48 -2.91 18.09
N ASP A 22 3.65 -3.53 18.00
CA ASP A 22 4.25 -4.22 19.14
C ASP A 22 4.76 -3.21 20.17
N ARG A 23 4.75 -3.62 21.44
CA ARG A 23 5.34 -2.85 22.52
C ARG A 23 6.81 -3.25 22.66
N ILE A 24 7.73 -2.32 22.47
CA ILE A 24 9.18 -2.57 22.58
C ILE A 24 9.77 -1.79 23.74
N GLU A 25 10.65 -2.41 24.53
CA GLU A 25 11.31 -1.74 25.66
C GLU A 25 12.67 -1.17 25.25
N ARG A 26 12.89 0.12 25.49
CA ARG A 26 14.12 0.84 25.16
C ARG A 26 14.41 1.91 26.20
N GLY A 27 15.61 1.92 26.78
CA GLY A 27 16.03 2.96 27.73
C GLY A 27 15.10 3.13 28.94
N GLY A 28 14.43 2.05 29.39
CA GLY A 28 13.45 2.09 30.47
C GLY A 28 12.08 2.68 30.07
N GLN A 29 11.83 2.91 28.78
CA GLN A 29 10.54 3.29 28.22
C GLN A 29 9.96 2.15 27.37
N THR A 30 8.66 2.20 27.10
CA THR A 30 7.97 1.27 26.19
C THR A 30 7.39 2.04 25.00
N ASP A 31 7.90 1.75 23.80
CA ASP A 31 7.49 2.39 22.55
C ASP A 31 6.56 1.50 21.72
N GLN A 32 5.83 2.09 20.77
CA GLN A 32 5.02 1.35 19.79
C GLN A 32 5.79 1.17 18.49
N CYS A 33 5.90 -0.07 18.02
CA CYS A 33 6.61 -0.42 16.78
C CYS A 33 5.64 -0.85 15.68
N GLY A 34 5.65 -0.13 14.56
CA GLY A 34 4.92 -0.50 13.35
C GLY A 34 3.40 -0.59 13.50
N PRO A 35 2.70 0.46 13.96
CA PRO A 35 1.24 0.51 13.90
C PRO A 35 0.73 0.59 12.45
N LEU A 36 -0.51 0.18 12.24
CA LEU A 36 -1.21 0.26 10.96
C LEU A 36 -2.40 1.23 11.04
N PHE A 37 -2.37 2.29 10.25
CA PHE A 37 -3.52 3.15 10.02
C PHE A 37 -4.37 2.55 8.89
N VAL A 38 -5.69 2.53 9.10
CA VAL A 38 -6.64 2.08 8.09
C VAL A 38 -7.79 3.07 8.01
N GLU A 39 -7.98 3.66 6.84
CA GLU A 39 -9.19 4.42 6.50
C GLU A 39 -10.16 3.50 5.76
N TRP A 40 -11.46 3.67 6.00
CA TRP A 40 -12.46 2.85 5.33
C TRP A 40 -13.64 3.67 4.83
N GLU A 41 -14.20 3.23 3.71
CA GLU A 41 -15.41 3.76 3.11
C GLU A 41 -16.34 2.61 2.70
N THR A 42 -17.65 2.82 2.82
CA THR A 42 -18.67 1.88 2.33
C THR A 42 -19.83 2.62 1.65
N PRO A 43 -20.50 1.98 0.67
CA PRO A 43 -21.76 2.48 0.14
C PRO A 43 -22.85 2.46 1.23
N VAL A 44 -23.96 3.17 0.98
CA VAL A 44 -25.12 3.15 1.88
C VAL A 44 -25.66 1.73 2.09
N GLU A 45 -25.58 0.90 1.06
CA GLU A 45 -25.90 -0.52 1.13
C GLU A 45 -24.71 -1.32 0.58
N VAL A 46 -24.11 -2.17 1.43
CA VAL A 46 -23.03 -3.08 1.01
C VAL A 46 -23.68 -4.29 0.35
N THR A 47 -23.39 -4.49 -0.94
CA THR A 47 -23.98 -5.57 -1.75
C THR A 47 -22.99 -6.69 -2.05
N ARG A 48 -21.71 -6.51 -1.69
CA ARG A 48 -20.65 -7.50 -1.88
C ARG A 48 -20.33 -8.21 -0.56
N PRO A 49 -20.09 -9.53 -0.59
CA PRO A 49 -19.99 -10.34 0.62
C PRO A 49 -18.70 -10.14 1.42
N TRP A 50 -17.61 -9.71 0.77
CA TRP A 50 -16.30 -9.54 1.41
C TRP A 50 -15.78 -8.13 1.15
N PRO A 51 -15.24 -7.44 2.18
CA PRO A 51 -14.53 -6.19 1.97
C PRO A 51 -13.25 -6.41 1.15
N ILE A 52 -12.74 -5.32 0.59
CA ILE A 52 -11.44 -5.28 -0.06
C ILE A 52 -10.48 -4.45 0.80
N VAL A 53 -9.33 -5.03 1.12
CA VAL A 53 -8.21 -4.32 1.76
C VAL A 53 -7.20 -3.94 0.68
N LEU A 54 -7.00 -2.64 0.47
CA LEU A 54 -6.06 -2.08 -0.50
C LEU A 54 -4.71 -1.82 0.17
N LEU A 55 -3.65 -2.42 -0.37
CA LEU A 55 -2.28 -2.36 0.15
C LEU A 55 -1.36 -1.73 -0.90
N HIS A 56 -0.91 -0.49 -0.67
CA HIS A 56 -0.06 0.25 -1.60
C HIS A 56 1.34 -0.35 -1.80
N GLY A 57 2.01 0.07 -2.88
CA GLY A 57 3.36 -0.33 -3.24
C GLY A 57 4.46 0.30 -2.38
N GLY A 58 5.70 0.14 -2.81
CA GLY A 58 6.86 0.61 -2.05
C GLY A 58 7.00 2.13 -2.11
N GLY A 59 7.25 2.77 -0.96
CA GLY A 59 7.47 4.20 -0.84
C GLY A 59 6.22 5.08 -0.96
N PHE A 60 5.11 4.56 -1.49
CA PHE A 60 3.81 5.24 -1.48
C PHE A 60 3.11 5.16 -0.12
N GLN A 61 1.84 5.56 -0.11
CA GLN A 61 0.90 5.45 0.99
C GLN A 61 -0.50 5.16 0.41
N GLY A 62 -1.54 5.07 1.23
CA GLY A 62 -2.91 4.76 0.81
C GLY A 62 -3.48 5.71 -0.25
N THR A 63 -2.88 6.89 -0.44
CA THR A 63 -3.23 7.84 -1.51
C THR A 63 -3.10 7.25 -2.91
N GLU A 64 -2.30 6.20 -3.10
CA GLU A 64 -2.22 5.44 -4.36
C GLU A 64 -3.60 4.97 -4.87
N TRP A 65 -4.54 4.71 -3.96
CA TRP A 65 -5.86 4.19 -4.27
C TRP A 65 -6.95 5.26 -4.38
N PHE A 66 -6.64 6.49 -3.98
CA PHE A 66 -7.54 7.63 -4.06
C PHE A 66 -7.48 8.26 -5.46
N ASP A 67 -8.01 9.48 -5.60
CA ASP A 67 -8.14 10.15 -6.89
C ASP A 67 -6.85 10.09 -7.70
N THR A 68 -7.00 9.75 -8.97
CA THR A 68 -5.91 9.70 -9.95
C THR A 68 -5.20 11.06 -10.07
N PRO A 69 -3.97 11.12 -10.58
CA PRO A 69 -3.24 12.38 -10.72
C PRO A 69 -3.98 13.46 -11.52
N ASP A 70 -4.88 13.08 -12.43
CA ASP A 70 -5.73 14.00 -13.20
C ASP A 70 -7.10 14.29 -12.57
N GLY A 71 -7.33 13.80 -11.34
CA GLY A 71 -8.52 14.09 -10.54
C GLY A 71 -9.73 13.21 -10.82
N ARG A 72 -9.60 12.15 -11.64
CA ARG A 72 -10.66 11.14 -11.76
C ARG A 72 -10.72 10.25 -10.50
N PRO A 73 -11.91 9.71 -10.16
CA PRO A 73 -12.05 8.75 -9.07
C PRO A 73 -11.11 7.54 -9.18
N GLY A 74 -10.33 7.31 -8.12
CA GLY A 74 -9.47 6.15 -7.97
C GLY A 74 -10.19 4.86 -7.60
N TRP A 75 -9.43 3.77 -7.47
CA TRP A 75 -9.98 2.44 -7.22
C TRP A 75 -10.75 2.34 -5.91
N ALA A 76 -10.34 3.04 -4.85
CA ALA A 76 -11.09 3.05 -3.60
C ALA A 76 -12.55 3.50 -3.82
N GLN A 77 -12.75 4.61 -4.54
CA GLN A 77 -14.09 5.08 -4.88
C GLN A 77 -14.80 4.11 -5.83
N ARG A 78 -14.13 3.62 -6.89
CA ARG A 78 -14.75 2.69 -7.86
C ARG A 78 -15.24 1.39 -7.21
N LEU A 79 -14.51 0.89 -6.22
CA LEU A 79 -14.89 -0.31 -5.48
C LEU A 79 -16.06 -0.07 -4.53
N VAL A 80 -16.11 1.11 -3.88
CA VAL A 80 -17.29 1.54 -3.11
C VAL A 80 -18.53 1.63 -4.00
N GLU A 81 -18.40 2.25 -5.18
CA GLU A 81 -19.46 2.32 -6.21
C GLU A 81 -19.90 0.93 -6.70
N ALA A 82 -18.98 -0.03 -6.73
CA ALA A 82 -19.26 -1.42 -7.10
C ALA A 82 -19.86 -2.27 -5.96
N GLY A 83 -20.15 -1.67 -4.80
CA GLY A 83 -20.87 -2.30 -3.69
C GLY A 83 -20.00 -2.88 -2.58
N TYR A 84 -18.68 -2.67 -2.63
CA TYR A 84 -17.74 -3.18 -1.62
C TYR A 84 -17.61 -2.25 -0.42
N ALA A 85 -17.40 -2.84 0.75
CA ALA A 85 -16.72 -2.14 1.83
C ALA A 85 -15.21 -2.12 1.50
N VAL A 86 -14.59 -0.95 1.58
CA VAL A 86 -13.18 -0.76 1.17
C VAL A 86 -12.38 -0.24 2.35
N LEU A 87 -11.25 -0.89 2.61
CA LEU A 87 -10.28 -0.51 3.62
C LEU A 87 -8.97 -0.16 2.92
N VAL A 88 -8.48 1.05 3.12
CA VAL A 88 -7.22 1.55 2.57
C VAL A 88 -6.22 1.63 3.72
N ALA A 89 -5.17 0.81 3.64
CA ALA A 89 -4.17 0.74 4.68
C ALA A 89 -2.93 1.57 4.29
N ASP A 90 -2.46 2.39 5.21
CA ASP A 90 -1.08 2.88 5.18
C ASP A 90 -0.22 1.81 5.86
N ARG A 91 0.68 1.17 5.12
CA ARG A 91 1.54 0.11 5.65
C ARG A 91 2.41 0.66 6.80
N PRO A 92 2.79 -0.16 7.80
CA PRO A 92 3.71 0.26 8.85
C PRO A 92 4.92 1.03 8.28
N GLY A 93 5.19 2.20 8.82
CA GLY A 93 6.30 3.06 8.37
C GLY A 93 6.01 3.94 7.14
N HIS A 94 4.77 3.99 6.67
CA HIS A 94 4.36 4.80 5.52
C HIS A 94 3.17 5.68 5.85
N GLY A 95 3.07 6.84 5.18
CA GLY A 95 1.91 7.73 5.30
C GLY A 95 1.58 8.09 6.75
N ARG A 96 0.34 7.81 7.17
CA ARG A 96 -0.14 8.06 8.53
C ARG A 96 0.34 7.01 9.52
N SER A 97 0.84 5.86 9.07
CA SER A 97 1.53 4.88 9.91
C SER A 97 2.99 5.32 10.14
N PRO A 98 3.33 5.93 11.28
CA PRO A 98 4.60 6.61 11.45
C PRO A 98 5.79 5.66 11.35
N PHE A 99 6.86 6.14 10.72
CA PHE A 99 8.18 5.51 10.74
C PHE A 99 9.03 6.12 11.86
N HIS A 100 9.74 5.29 12.62
CA HIS A 100 10.80 5.76 13.51
C HIS A 100 12.00 4.81 13.50
N VAL A 101 13.19 5.34 13.21
CA VAL A 101 14.41 4.55 13.02
C VAL A 101 14.78 3.69 14.24
N ASP A 102 14.54 4.20 15.44
CA ASP A 102 14.85 3.43 16.63
C ASP A 102 13.84 2.30 16.95
N THR A 103 12.66 2.34 16.35
CA THR A 103 11.62 1.32 16.59
C THR A 103 11.53 0.31 15.46
N MET A 104 11.84 0.73 14.23
CA MET A 104 11.65 -0.05 13.01
C MET A 104 12.95 -0.31 12.24
N GLY A 105 14.10 0.12 12.77
CA GLY A 105 15.39 0.03 12.10
C GLY A 105 15.63 1.18 11.10
N PRO A 106 16.81 1.18 10.44
CA PRO A 106 17.18 2.26 9.54
C PRO A 106 16.23 2.38 8.34
N MET A 107 16.10 3.60 7.84
CA MET A 107 15.43 3.86 6.56
C MET A 107 16.32 3.37 5.41
N GLY A 108 15.68 2.89 4.33
CA GLY A 108 16.31 2.73 3.03
C GLY A 108 16.69 4.08 2.40
N PRO A 109 17.33 4.06 1.22
CA PRO A 109 17.69 5.30 0.53
C PRO A 109 16.45 6.14 0.16
N PRO A 110 16.60 7.48 0.03
CA PRO A 110 15.52 8.32 -0.45
C PRO A 110 15.14 7.95 -1.88
N PHE A 111 13.84 8.06 -2.21
CA PHE A 111 13.35 7.82 -3.56
C PHE A 111 13.72 8.98 -4.48
N SER A 112 14.57 8.72 -5.49
CA SER A 112 15.11 9.78 -6.36
C SER A 112 14.21 10.06 -7.57
N TYR A 113 14.35 11.26 -8.14
CA TYR A 113 13.67 11.64 -9.38
C TYR A 113 14.07 10.75 -10.56
N GLU A 114 15.34 10.35 -10.66
CA GLU A 114 15.84 9.47 -11.71
C GLU A 114 15.15 8.11 -11.64
N HIS A 115 15.02 7.56 -10.44
CA HIS A 115 14.35 6.29 -10.22
C HIS A 115 12.85 6.38 -10.51
N GLY A 116 12.18 7.43 -10.01
CA GLY A 116 10.76 7.65 -10.30
C GLY A 116 10.48 7.84 -11.78
N ARG A 117 11.36 8.51 -12.52
CA ARG A 117 11.21 8.70 -13.97
C ARG A 117 11.43 7.40 -14.74
N HIS A 118 12.40 6.59 -14.31
CA HIS A 118 12.60 5.28 -14.92
C HIS A 118 11.37 4.37 -14.78
N ILE A 119 10.69 4.41 -13.63
CA ILE A 119 9.50 3.56 -13.39
C ILE A 119 8.23 4.14 -14.02
N TYR A 120 7.91 5.42 -13.74
CA TYR A 120 6.59 5.99 -14.00
C TYR A 120 6.50 6.87 -15.24
N PHE A 121 7.63 7.43 -15.69
CA PHE A 121 7.71 8.31 -16.86
C PHE A 121 8.77 7.82 -17.88
N PRO A 122 8.81 6.52 -18.24
CA PRO A 122 9.84 6.01 -19.14
C PRO A 122 9.61 6.49 -20.57
N ARG A 123 10.57 7.22 -21.13
CA ARG A 123 10.55 7.61 -22.56
C ARG A 123 10.74 6.42 -23.51
N GLU A 124 11.40 5.36 -23.05
CA GLU A 124 11.69 4.18 -23.88
C GLU A 124 10.43 3.40 -24.29
N TYR A 125 9.33 3.53 -23.55
CA TYR A 125 8.08 2.77 -23.77
C TYR A 125 6.84 3.67 -23.88
N GLU A 126 7.02 4.94 -24.23
CA GLU A 126 5.93 5.92 -24.29
C GLU A 126 4.81 5.51 -25.26
N ASP A 127 5.17 4.84 -26.37
CA ASP A 127 4.23 4.30 -27.35
C ASP A 127 3.37 3.13 -26.81
N ARG A 128 3.85 2.45 -25.75
CA ARG A 128 3.14 1.36 -25.08
C ARG A 128 2.41 1.82 -23.82
N HIS A 129 2.90 2.87 -23.17
CA HIS A 129 2.37 3.42 -21.91
C HIS A 129 1.26 4.45 -22.16
N THR A 130 0.22 4.06 -22.90
CA THR A 130 -0.78 4.99 -23.48
C THR A 130 -1.91 5.43 -22.55
N GLN A 131 -2.01 4.83 -21.35
CA GLN A 131 -3.13 5.06 -20.42
C GLN A 131 -2.83 6.10 -19.33
N TRP A 132 -1.59 6.60 -19.28
CA TRP A 132 -1.22 7.67 -18.35
C TRP A 132 -1.96 8.97 -18.72
N PRO A 133 -2.44 9.74 -17.73
CA PRO A 133 -3.18 10.97 -18.00
C PRO A 133 -2.27 12.18 -18.29
N PHE A 134 -0.96 11.96 -18.41
CA PHE A 134 0.07 12.96 -18.67
C PHE A 134 1.11 12.40 -19.64
N ALA A 135 1.78 13.28 -20.38
CA ALA A 135 2.91 12.94 -21.23
C ALA A 135 4.14 12.55 -20.40
N ALA A 136 5.03 11.72 -20.96
CA ALA A 136 6.22 11.26 -20.24
C ALA A 136 7.22 12.39 -19.93
N ASP A 137 7.11 13.54 -20.61
CA ASP A 137 7.93 14.73 -20.41
C ASP A 137 7.27 15.83 -19.55
N ASN A 138 6.12 15.54 -18.94
CA ASN A 138 5.44 16.48 -18.07
C ASN A 138 6.11 16.54 -16.68
N GLU A 139 7.07 17.45 -16.52
CA GLU A 139 7.83 17.61 -15.26
C GLU A 139 6.93 17.99 -14.06
N ALA A 140 5.89 18.80 -14.25
CA ALA A 140 4.98 19.16 -13.16
C ALA A 140 4.15 17.96 -12.68
N ALA A 141 3.77 17.06 -13.59
CA ALA A 141 3.13 15.81 -13.23
C ALA A 141 4.10 14.87 -12.49
N MET A 142 5.37 14.81 -12.92
CA MET A 142 6.42 14.07 -12.24
C MET A 142 6.64 14.56 -10.81
N ASP A 143 6.82 15.87 -10.61
CA ASP A 143 6.96 16.50 -9.29
C ASP A 143 5.80 16.12 -8.36
N ALA A 144 4.56 16.25 -8.85
CA ALA A 144 3.36 15.91 -8.09
C ALA A 144 3.25 14.41 -7.79
N PHE A 145 3.61 13.56 -8.75
CA PHE A 145 3.49 12.11 -8.62
C PHE A 145 4.43 11.55 -7.55
N ILE A 146 5.69 12.03 -7.52
CA ILE A 146 6.65 11.54 -6.54
C ILE A 146 6.59 12.26 -5.19
N ALA A 147 5.83 13.36 -5.06
CA ALA A 147 5.75 14.13 -3.81
C ALA A 147 5.25 13.32 -2.61
N GLY A 148 4.45 12.27 -2.86
CA GLY A 148 3.91 11.39 -1.82
C GLY A 148 4.86 10.29 -1.35
N TYR A 149 6.07 10.21 -1.91
CA TYR A 149 7.03 9.14 -1.60
C TYR A 149 7.74 9.33 -0.26
N GLY A 150 7.76 8.26 0.52
CA GLY A 150 8.57 8.09 1.73
C GLY A 150 9.62 6.98 1.58
N PRO A 151 10.52 6.87 2.57
CA PRO A 151 11.50 5.79 2.61
C PRO A 151 10.84 4.45 2.96
N LEU A 152 11.39 3.36 2.42
CA LEU A 152 11.11 2.01 2.89
C LEU A 152 11.91 1.72 4.17
N PRO A 153 11.49 0.78 5.04
CA PRO A 153 12.43 0.15 5.98
C PRO A 153 13.59 -0.52 5.23
N ALA A 154 14.81 -0.39 5.74
CA ALA A 154 15.99 -0.96 5.07
C ALA A 154 16.03 -2.49 5.11
N ASP A 155 15.40 -3.11 6.11
CA ASP A 155 15.27 -4.57 6.20
C ASP A 155 13.94 -5.01 5.58
N LEU A 156 14.03 -5.59 4.38
CA LEU A 156 12.88 -6.06 3.61
C LEU A 156 12.13 -7.19 4.30
N ALA A 157 12.84 -8.14 4.92
CA ALA A 157 12.21 -9.29 5.57
C ALA A 157 11.45 -8.82 6.83
N PHE A 158 12.07 -7.95 7.62
CA PHE A 158 11.41 -7.31 8.76
C PHE A 158 10.18 -6.50 8.33
N SER A 159 10.28 -5.71 7.26
CA SER A 159 9.15 -4.93 6.72
C SER A 159 7.98 -5.83 6.35
N GLN A 160 8.24 -6.90 5.58
CA GLN A 160 7.20 -7.82 5.15
C GLN A 160 6.56 -8.59 6.30
N ASP A 161 7.37 -9.06 7.26
CA ASP A 161 6.89 -9.78 8.44
C ASP A 161 5.96 -8.92 9.29
N MET A 162 6.39 -7.70 9.58
CA MET A 162 5.63 -6.71 10.34
C MET A 162 4.33 -6.32 9.63
N GLU A 163 4.40 -6.04 8.32
CA GLU A 163 3.22 -5.73 7.50
C GLU A 163 2.21 -6.88 7.52
N ALA A 164 2.67 -8.11 7.26
CA ALA A 164 1.81 -9.28 7.24
C ALA A 164 1.16 -9.54 8.61
N ASP A 165 1.86 -9.27 9.72
CA ASP A 165 1.28 -9.37 11.05
C ASP A 165 0.16 -8.33 11.26
N ARG A 166 0.40 -7.07 10.89
CA ARG A 166 -0.61 -6.02 11.07
C ARG A 166 -1.83 -6.23 10.19
N ILE A 167 -1.66 -6.70 8.95
CA ILE A 167 -2.77 -7.05 8.08
C ILE A 167 -3.50 -8.30 8.58
N ALA A 168 -2.80 -9.32 9.09
CA ALA A 168 -3.47 -10.47 9.72
C ALA A 168 -4.34 -10.05 10.91
N LYS A 169 -3.81 -9.18 11.79
CA LYS A 169 -4.56 -8.59 12.92
C LYS A 169 -5.73 -7.71 12.47
N LEU A 170 -5.61 -7.02 11.33
CA LEU A 170 -6.74 -6.33 10.70
C LEU A 170 -7.83 -7.33 10.31
N LEU A 171 -7.48 -8.42 9.62
CA LEU A 171 -8.42 -9.46 9.22
C LEU A 171 -9.08 -10.16 10.43
N ASP A 172 -8.34 -10.39 11.51
CA ASP A 172 -8.89 -10.90 12.77
C ASP A 172 -10.00 -10.00 13.32
N ARG A 173 -9.93 -8.68 13.06
CA ARG A 173 -10.91 -7.69 13.49
C ARG A 173 -12.10 -7.55 12.52
N VAL A 174 -11.86 -7.58 11.22
CA VAL A 174 -12.87 -7.26 10.19
C VAL A 174 -13.50 -8.49 9.53
N GLY A 175 -12.93 -9.67 9.77
CA GLY A 175 -13.37 -10.93 9.18
C GLY A 175 -12.78 -11.18 7.78
N PRO A 176 -13.33 -12.16 7.03
CA PRO A 176 -12.79 -12.57 5.75
C PRO A 176 -12.82 -11.45 4.70
N ALA A 177 -11.73 -11.27 3.96
CA ALA A 177 -11.56 -10.18 3.00
C ALA A 177 -10.82 -10.60 1.73
N ILE A 178 -10.91 -9.76 0.71
CA ILE A 178 -10.04 -9.80 -0.48
C ILE A 178 -8.85 -8.86 -0.22
N LEU A 179 -7.64 -9.33 -0.48
CA LEU A 179 -6.44 -8.49 -0.44
C LEU A 179 -6.12 -8.02 -1.85
N LEU A 180 -6.03 -6.72 -2.07
CA LEU A 180 -5.55 -6.14 -3.32
C LEU A 180 -4.20 -5.49 -3.04
N THR A 181 -3.16 -6.02 -3.66
CA THR A 181 -1.77 -5.61 -3.48
C THR A 181 -1.22 -4.99 -4.74
N HIS A 182 -0.20 -4.16 -4.59
CA HIS A 182 0.55 -3.57 -5.69
C HIS A 182 2.05 -3.61 -5.37
N SER A 183 2.86 -4.01 -6.34
CA SER A 183 4.33 -3.96 -6.26
C SER A 183 4.86 -4.56 -4.94
N ALA A 184 5.51 -3.76 -4.09
CA ALA A 184 6.14 -4.21 -2.85
C ALA A 184 5.19 -4.84 -1.81
N SER A 185 3.87 -4.60 -1.89
CA SER A 185 2.92 -5.29 -1.01
C SER A 185 2.48 -6.66 -1.55
N GLY A 186 2.88 -7.03 -2.77
CA GLY A 186 2.63 -8.33 -3.37
C GLY A 186 2.92 -9.51 -2.42
N PRO A 187 4.16 -9.63 -1.91
CA PRO A 187 4.53 -10.67 -0.96
C PRO A 187 3.70 -10.69 0.32
N VAL A 188 3.27 -9.53 0.80
CA VAL A 188 2.44 -9.40 2.02
C VAL A 188 1.12 -10.13 1.83
N GLY A 189 0.51 -10.08 0.64
CA GLY A 189 -0.70 -10.83 0.34
C GLY A 189 -0.52 -12.33 0.59
N TRP A 190 0.59 -12.90 0.10
CA TRP A 190 0.92 -14.32 0.27
C TRP A 190 1.19 -14.67 1.74
N LEU A 191 1.96 -13.83 2.45
CA LEU A 191 2.29 -14.01 3.86
C LEU A 191 1.04 -13.95 4.76
N VAL A 192 0.08 -13.07 4.46
CA VAL A 192 -1.17 -12.99 5.21
C VAL A 192 -2.04 -14.22 4.95
N ALA A 193 -2.08 -14.71 3.70
CA ALA A 193 -2.81 -15.94 3.37
C ALA A 193 -2.22 -17.16 4.07
N ASP A 194 -0.90 -17.24 4.20
CA ASP A 194 -0.22 -18.27 4.99
C ASP A 194 -0.59 -18.18 6.49
N ARG A 195 -0.58 -16.98 7.06
CA ARG A 195 -0.92 -16.74 8.48
C ARG A 195 -2.41 -16.92 8.81
N ARG A 196 -3.31 -16.64 7.85
CA ARG A 196 -4.77 -16.60 8.02
C ARG A 196 -5.50 -17.19 6.80
N PRO A 197 -5.30 -18.47 6.46
CA PRO A 197 -5.84 -19.06 5.24
C PRO A 197 -7.38 -19.06 5.19
N GLY A 198 -8.05 -19.04 6.34
CA GLY A 198 -9.51 -18.96 6.43
C GLY A 198 -10.09 -17.55 6.21
N LEU A 199 -9.27 -16.50 6.34
CA LEU A 199 -9.72 -15.10 6.25
C LEU A 199 -9.39 -14.45 4.90
N VAL A 200 -8.39 -14.94 4.16
CA VAL A 200 -8.10 -14.44 2.81
C VAL A 200 -8.97 -15.15 1.79
N LYS A 201 -9.89 -14.42 1.13
CA LYS A 201 -10.82 -14.98 0.14
C LYS A 201 -10.31 -14.93 -1.28
N ALA A 202 -9.50 -13.93 -1.59
CA ALA A 202 -8.76 -13.81 -2.83
C ALA A 202 -7.61 -12.84 -2.64
N ILE A 203 -6.60 -12.96 -3.51
CA ILE A 203 -5.51 -12.00 -3.65
C ILE A 203 -5.53 -11.49 -5.09
N VAL A 204 -5.60 -10.18 -5.25
CA VAL A 204 -5.44 -9.49 -6.53
C VAL A 204 -4.11 -8.75 -6.48
N ALA A 205 -3.10 -9.27 -7.17
CA ALA A 205 -1.75 -8.72 -7.17
C ALA A 205 -1.48 -7.94 -8.47
N VAL A 206 -1.38 -6.62 -8.36
CA VAL A 206 -1.03 -5.72 -9.46
C VAL A 206 0.49 -5.59 -9.50
N GLU A 207 1.11 -6.10 -10.57
CA GLU A 207 2.56 -6.02 -10.81
C GLU A 207 3.40 -6.32 -9.55
N PRO A 208 3.20 -7.49 -8.89
CA PRO A 208 3.83 -7.77 -7.60
C PRO A 208 5.36 -7.82 -7.73
N MET A 209 6.03 -7.43 -6.65
CA MET A 209 7.47 -7.58 -6.52
C MET A 209 7.88 -9.04 -6.79
N GLY A 210 8.91 -9.21 -7.62
CA GLY A 210 9.37 -10.50 -8.10
C GLY A 210 10.45 -10.33 -9.18
N PRO A 211 10.82 -11.41 -9.90
CA PRO A 211 10.30 -12.78 -9.82
C PRO A 211 10.70 -13.53 -8.53
N PRO A 212 10.23 -14.79 -8.31
CA PRO A 212 10.68 -15.58 -7.15
C PRO A 212 12.21 -15.67 -7.03
N PHE A 213 12.73 -15.59 -5.82
CA PHE A 213 14.17 -15.61 -5.52
C PHE A 213 14.99 -14.46 -6.13
N ALA A 214 14.32 -13.39 -6.57
CA ALA A 214 15.02 -12.22 -7.11
C ALA A 214 15.71 -11.39 -6.02
N GLU A 215 16.85 -10.85 -6.39
CA GLU A 215 17.44 -9.68 -5.72
C GLU A 215 16.83 -8.42 -6.37
N ILE A 216 16.18 -7.60 -5.54
CA ILE A 216 15.54 -6.37 -5.96
C ILE A 216 16.50 -5.22 -5.66
N PRO A 217 17.03 -4.53 -6.69
CA PRO A 217 18.04 -3.49 -6.50
C PRO A 217 17.61 -2.43 -5.49
N ASN A 218 18.48 -2.13 -4.52
CA ASN A 218 18.26 -1.17 -3.44
C ASN A 218 17.11 -1.48 -2.47
N ILE A 219 16.48 -2.66 -2.56
CA ILE A 219 15.37 -3.07 -1.71
C ILE A 219 15.73 -4.32 -0.90
N GLY A 220 16.22 -5.39 -1.54
CA GLY A 220 16.61 -6.64 -0.86
C GLY A 220 16.24 -7.90 -1.63
N THR A 221 16.37 -9.07 -1.00
CA THR A 221 16.24 -10.37 -1.66
C THR A 221 15.00 -11.14 -1.22
N LEU A 222 14.30 -11.78 -2.16
CA LEU A 222 13.18 -12.68 -1.87
C LEU A 222 13.66 -14.10 -1.53
N THR A 223 14.17 -14.29 -0.32
CA THR A 223 14.81 -15.55 0.11
C THR A 223 13.87 -16.74 0.25
N TRP A 224 12.55 -16.51 0.30
CA TRP A 224 11.49 -17.51 0.46
C TRP A 224 10.59 -17.61 -0.78
N GLY A 225 11.19 -17.63 -1.96
CA GLY A 225 10.47 -17.67 -3.23
C GLY A 225 9.85 -16.32 -3.53
N LEU A 226 8.55 -16.17 -3.28
CA LEU A 226 7.81 -14.92 -3.55
C LEU A 226 7.93 -13.86 -2.43
N ALA A 227 8.62 -14.17 -1.33
CA ALA A 227 8.76 -13.28 -0.18
C ALA A 227 10.19 -13.24 0.35
N ALA A 228 10.51 -12.20 1.12
CA ALA A 228 11.73 -12.07 1.91
C ALA A 228 11.53 -12.60 3.35
N ALA A 229 10.29 -12.54 3.86
CA ALA A 229 9.92 -13.18 5.12
C ALA A 229 9.52 -14.66 4.89
N PRO A 230 9.66 -15.54 5.90
CA PRO A 230 9.27 -16.95 5.78
C PRO A 230 7.82 -17.16 5.36
N LEU A 231 7.63 -18.05 4.39
CA LEU A 231 6.34 -18.60 3.95
C LEU A 231 6.30 -20.10 4.29
N GLY A 232 5.24 -20.54 4.96
CA GLY A 232 5.02 -21.92 5.42
C GLY A 232 4.56 -22.91 4.37
#